data_AF-A0A645JKF5-F1
#
_entry.id   AF-A0A645JKF5-F1
#
_cell.length_a   1.000
_cell.length_b   1.000
_cell.length_c   1.000
_cell.angle_alpha   90.00
_cell.angle_beta   90.00
_cell.angle_gamma   90.00
#
_symmetry.space_group_name_H-M   'P 1'
#
loop_
_entity.id
_entity.type
_entity.pdbx_description
1 polymer ?
#
loop_
_entity_poly.entity_id
_entity_poly.type
_entity_poly.pdbx_seq_one_letter_code
_entity_poly.pdbx_strand_id
1 'polypeptide(L)'
;MFMALYEQNSKYYSVLLGDNGDPAFASKLKNSTKPMIQEAFLGKYNIDPIEFDFILEFVLSAMIGIMSYWFREDKILPAEDLVSLMYDLMENGVMKRIENNII
;
A
#
# COMPACT_ATOMS: atom_id res chain seq x y z
N MET A 1 7.80 -3.69 -8.99
CA MET A 1 6.98 -4.91 -9.21
C MET A 1 5.50 -4.68 -8.86
N PHE A 2 5.17 -4.22 -7.64
CA PHE A 2 3.78 -3.96 -7.22
C PHE A 2 3.05 -2.90 -8.08
N MET A 3 3.70 -1.75 -8.34
CA MET A 3 3.10 -0.68 -9.15
C MET A 3 2.93 -1.07 -10.63
N ALA A 4 3.86 -1.84 -11.20
CA ALA A 4 3.71 -2.36 -12.56
C ALA A 4 2.47 -3.28 -12.71
N LEU A 5 2.19 -4.13 -11.72
CA LEU A 5 0.96 -4.95 -11.68
C LEU A 5 -0.30 -4.10 -11.57
N TYR A 6 -0.24 -3.05 -10.75
CA TYR A 6 -1.34 -2.10 -10.57
C TYR A 6 -1.61 -1.27 -11.83
N GLU A 7 -0.57 -0.83 -12.53
CA GLU A 7 -0.69 -0.07 -13.77
C GLU A 7 -1.25 -0.93 -14.91
N GLN A 8 -0.72 -2.15 -15.07
CA GLN A 8 -1.19 -3.09 -16.08
C GLN A 8 -2.69 -3.37 -15.98
N ASN A 9 -3.21 -3.39 -14.74
CA ASN A 9 -4.62 -3.65 -14.46
C ASN A 9 -5.35 -2.40 -13.94
N SER A 10 -4.81 -1.21 -14.20
CA SER A 10 -5.27 0.05 -13.57
C SER A 10 -6.74 0.35 -13.82
N LYS A 11 -7.28 -0.05 -14.97
CA LYS A 11 -8.70 0.06 -15.28
C LYS A 11 -9.59 -0.77 -14.34
N TYR A 12 -9.15 -1.96 -13.93
CA TYR A 12 -9.89 -2.80 -13.00
C TYR A 12 -9.72 -2.31 -11.56
N TYR A 13 -8.49 -1.97 -11.18
CA TYR A 13 -8.19 -1.47 -9.85
C TYR A 13 -8.90 -0.14 -9.56
N SER A 14 -8.89 0.83 -10.48
CA SER A 14 -9.61 2.10 -10.31
C SER A 14 -11.11 1.93 -10.10
N VAL A 15 -11.73 0.96 -10.78
CA VAL A 15 -13.15 0.65 -10.59
C VAL A 15 -13.39 -0.06 -9.26
N LEU A 16 -12.63 -1.12 -8.95
CA LEU A 16 -12.87 -1.95 -7.76
C LEU A 16 -12.48 -1.28 -6.45
N LEU A 17 -11.54 -0.33 -6.49
CA LEU A 17 -11.04 0.41 -5.33
C LEU A 17 -11.57 1.84 -5.24
N GLY A 18 -12.30 2.31 -6.25
CA GLY A 18 -12.96 3.61 -6.25
C GLY A 18 -14.23 3.61 -5.40
N ASP A 19 -14.86 4.79 -5.27
CA ASP A 19 -16.00 5.00 -4.38
C ASP A 19 -17.23 4.12 -4.73
N ASN A 20 -17.34 3.65 -5.98
CA ASN A 20 -18.38 2.75 -6.46
C ASN A 20 -17.90 1.30 -6.65
N GLY A 21 -16.75 0.96 -6.09
CA GLY A 21 -16.12 -0.36 -6.22
C GLY A 21 -16.76 -1.44 -5.34
N ASP A 22 -16.07 -2.58 -5.20
CA ASP A 22 -16.46 -3.63 -4.26
C ASP A 22 -15.78 -3.33 -2.91
N PRO A 23 -16.53 -2.96 -1.84
CA PRO A 23 -15.95 -2.70 -0.52
C PRO A 23 -15.15 -3.89 0.04
N ALA A 24 -15.49 -5.11 -0.37
CA ALA A 24 -14.78 -6.31 0.05
C ALA A 24 -13.47 -6.55 -0.75
N PHE A 25 -13.27 -5.89 -1.89
CA PHE A 25 -12.10 -6.11 -2.74
C PHE A 25 -10.80 -5.73 -2.03
N ALA A 26 -10.76 -4.60 -1.33
CA ALA A 26 -9.60 -4.20 -0.55
C ALA A 26 -9.23 -5.26 0.51
N SER A 27 -10.22 -5.81 1.20
CA SER A 27 -10.00 -6.88 2.19
C SER A 27 -9.51 -8.18 1.53
N LYS A 28 -10.12 -8.60 0.42
CA LYS A 28 -9.68 -9.78 -0.36
C LYS A 28 -8.24 -9.64 -0.83
N LEU A 29 -7.87 -8.45 -1.34
CA LEU A 29 -6.52 -8.17 -1.81
C LEU A 29 -5.51 -8.30 -0.67
N LYS A 30 -5.78 -7.70 0.50
CA LYS A 30 -4.95 -7.85 1.70
C LYS A 30 -4.81 -9.32 2.12
N ASN A 31 -5.93 -10.02 2.27
CA ASN A 31 -5.96 -11.40 2.74
C ASN A 31 -5.28 -12.38 1.78
N SER A 32 -5.28 -12.08 0.47
CA SER A 32 -4.56 -12.87 -0.54
C SER A 32 -3.05 -12.61 -0.53
N THR A 33 -2.62 -11.41 -0.12
CA THR A 33 -1.23 -10.97 -0.17
C THR A 33 -0.49 -11.27 1.14
N LYS A 34 -1.16 -11.13 2.29
CA LYS A 34 -0.58 -11.34 3.63
C LYS A 34 0.17 -12.68 3.78
N PRO A 35 -0.40 -13.84 3.40
CA PRO A 35 0.29 -15.12 3.59
C PRO A 35 1.61 -15.21 2.82
N MET A 36 1.66 -14.66 1.60
CA MET A 36 2.86 -14.64 0.78
C MET A 36 3.98 -13.81 1.42
N ILE A 37 3.63 -12.65 1.98
CA ILE A 37 4.60 -11.80 2.69
C ILE A 37 5.01 -12.49 4.00
N GLN A 38 4.07 -13.10 4.72
CA GLN A 38 4.39 -13.83 5.94
C GLN A 38 5.41 -14.93 5.67
N GLU A 39 5.16 -15.79 4.68
CA GLU A 39 6.09 -16.86 4.27
C GLU A 39 7.47 -16.32 3.87
N ALA A 40 7.53 -15.17 3.18
CA ALA A 40 8.79 -14.57 2.76
C ALA A 40 9.67 -14.07 3.93
N PHE A 41 9.07 -13.79 5.10
CA PHE A 41 9.75 -13.20 6.26
C PHE A 41 9.80 -14.14 7.49
N LEU A 42 8.95 -15.15 7.56
CA LEU A 42 8.92 -16.15 8.63
C LEU A 42 10.30 -16.81 8.80
N GLY A 43 10.80 -16.83 10.03
CA GLY A 43 12.09 -17.43 10.37
C GLY A 43 13.33 -16.60 10.00
N LYS A 44 13.18 -15.46 9.31
CA LYS A 44 14.30 -14.55 9.00
C LYS A 44 14.53 -13.48 10.05
N TYR A 45 13.47 -13.13 10.79
CA TYR A 45 13.50 -12.09 11.80
C TYR A 45 12.82 -12.58 13.07
N ASN A 46 13.30 -12.12 14.22
CA ASN A 46 12.71 -12.42 15.53
C ASN A 46 11.63 -11.38 15.85
N ILE A 47 10.50 -11.45 15.14
CA ILE A 47 9.34 -10.56 15.31
C ILE A 47 8.19 -11.38 15.87
N ASP A 48 7.43 -10.82 16.81
CA ASP A 48 6.22 -11.45 17.33
C ASP A 48 5.17 -11.65 16.21
N PRO A 49 4.57 -12.84 16.06
CA PRO A 49 3.62 -13.09 14.97
C PRO A 49 2.38 -12.19 14.98
N ILE A 50 1.89 -11.80 16.16
CA ILE A 50 0.72 -10.93 16.29
C ILE A 50 1.11 -9.51 15.88
N GLU A 51 2.22 -9.00 16.42
CA GLU A 51 2.79 -7.72 16.02
C GLU A 51 2.99 -7.65 14.50
N PHE A 52 3.55 -8.71 13.90
CA PHE A 52 3.79 -8.77 12.47
C PHE A 52 2.49 -8.73 11.65
N ASP A 53 1.42 -9.39 12.08
CA ASP A 53 0.13 -9.33 11.39
C ASP A 53 -0.48 -7.91 11.39
N PHE A 54 -0.33 -7.18 12.50
CA PHE A 54 -0.75 -5.78 12.59
C PHE A 54 0.12 -4.86 11.74
N ILE A 55 1.44 -5.09 11.68
CA ILE A 55 2.35 -4.37 10.76
C ILE A 55 1.89 -4.56 9.31
N LEU A 56 1.62 -5.80 8.91
CA LEU A 56 1.14 -6.10 7.55
C LEU A 56 -0.23 -5.47 7.28
N GLU A 57 -1.13 -5.48 8.27
CA GLU A 57 -2.44 -4.84 8.15
C GLU A 57 -2.31 -3.33 7.92
N PHE A 58 -1.43 -2.67 8.68
CA PHE A 58 -1.14 -1.25 8.53
C PHE A 58 -0.55 -0.93 7.15
N VAL A 59 0.54 -1.63 6.77
CA VAL A 59 1.25 -1.37 5.51
C VAL A 59 0.35 -1.57 4.30
N LEU A 60 -0.37 -2.70 4.23
CA LEU A 60 -1.23 -2.99 3.09
C LEU A 60 -2.44 -2.04 3.02
N SER A 61 -3.01 -1.66 4.17
CA SER A 61 -4.11 -0.69 4.20
C SER A 61 -3.65 0.70 3.75
N ALA A 62 -2.46 1.14 4.17
CA ALA A 62 -1.88 2.39 3.71
C ALA A 62 -1.60 2.39 2.20
N MET A 63 -0.99 1.31 1.68
CA MET A 63 -0.75 1.16 0.24
C MET A 63 -2.04 1.24 -0.57
N ILE A 64 -3.07 0.48 -0.19
CA ILE A 64 -4.36 0.47 -0.90
C ILE A 64 -5.02 1.85 -0.81
N GLY A 65 -5.01 2.49 0.36
CA GLY A 65 -5.60 3.81 0.54
C GLY A 65 -4.97 4.88 -0.35
N ILE A 66 -3.63 4.91 -0.43
CA ILE A 66 -2.90 5.83 -1.31
C ILE A 66 -3.25 5.56 -2.79
N MET A 67 -3.30 4.29 -3.20
CA MET A 67 -3.66 3.93 -4.58
C MET A 67 -5.09 4.33 -4.94
N SER A 68 -6.05 4.03 -4.06
CA SER A 68 -7.45 4.47 -4.23
C SER A 68 -7.55 5.99 -4.37
N TYR A 69 -6.84 6.73 -3.50
CA TYR A 69 -6.81 8.19 -3.55
C TYR A 69 -6.22 8.68 -4.88
N TRP A 70 -5.08 8.14 -5.29
CA TRP A 70 -4.42 8.52 -6.54
C TRP A 70 -5.30 8.28 -7.77
N PHE A 71 -6.05 7.17 -7.81
CA PHE A 71 -7.01 6.94 -8.90
C PHE A 71 -8.19 7.92 -8.87
N ARG A 72 -8.71 8.27 -7.70
CA ARG A 72 -9.82 9.24 -7.57
C ARG A 72 -9.42 10.64 -8.01
N GLU A 73 -8.17 11.03 -7.75
CA GLU A 73 -7.62 12.31 -8.19
C GLU A 73 -7.09 12.27 -9.64
N ASP A 74 -7.64 11.41 -10.49
CA ASP A 74 -7.25 11.24 -11.91
C ASP A 74 -5.72 11.12 -12.13
N LYS A 75 -5.05 10.39 -11.23
CA LYS A 75 -3.60 10.18 -11.25
C LYS A 75 -2.81 11.49 -11.25
N ILE A 76 -3.18 12.43 -10.37
CA ILE A 76 -2.58 13.76 -10.23
C ILE A 76 -1.04 13.78 -10.13
N LEU A 77 -0.43 12.70 -9.61
CA LEU A 77 1.02 12.51 -9.59
C LEU A 77 1.47 11.53 -10.67
N PRO A 78 2.65 11.72 -11.28
CA PRO A 78 3.34 10.66 -12.00
C PRO A 78 3.47 9.41 -11.11
N ALA A 79 3.33 8.22 -11.70
CA ALA A 79 3.38 6.98 -10.95
C ALA A 79 4.71 6.80 -10.20
N GLU A 80 5.82 7.22 -10.82
CA GLU A 80 7.17 7.17 -10.25
C GLU A 80 7.28 8.04 -8.98
N ASP A 81 6.67 9.23 -8.99
CA ASP A 81 6.66 10.13 -7.84
C ASP A 81 5.81 9.57 -6.69
N LEU A 82 4.68 8.95 -7.02
CA LEU A 82 3.84 8.27 -6.04
C LEU A 82 4.58 7.09 -5.40
N VAL A 83 5.26 6.28 -6.22
CA VAL A 83 6.10 5.16 -5.75
C VAL A 83 7.16 5.68 -4.79
N SER A 84 7.88 6.74 -5.19
CA SER A 84 8.94 7.34 -4.39
C SER A 84 8.41 7.85 -3.04
N LEU A 85 7.27 8.54 -3.04
CA LEU A 85 6.60 8.98 -1.81
C LEU A 85 6.23 7.81 -0.91
N MET A 86 5.63 6.75 -1.47
CA MET A 86 5.25 5.56 -0.70
C MET A 86 6.46 4.87 -0.05
N TYR A 87 7.56 4.73 -0.79
CA TYR A 87 8.80 4.16 -0.25
C TYR A 87 9.37 5.01 0.89
N ASP A 88 9.45 6.32 0.69
CA ASP A 88 9.94 7.25 1.72
C ASP A 88 9.09 7.19 2.99
N LEU A 89 7.75 7.16 2.88
CA LEU A 89 6.86 7.04 4.03
C LEU A 89 7.04 5.70 4.78
N MET A 90 7.33 4.62 4.07
CA MET A 90 7.56 3.29 4.68
C MET A 90 8.93 3.20 5.36
N GLU A 91 9.96 3.79 4.77
CA GLU A 91 11.33 3.73 5.27
C GLU A 91 11.57 4.74 6.40
N ASN A 92 11.12 5.98 6.21
CA ASN A 92 11.41 7.09 7.11
C ASN A 92 10.27 7.40 8.09
N GLY A 93 9.06 6.92 7.81
CA GLY A 93 7.88 7.17 8.63
C GLY A 93 7.25 8.53 8.35
N VAL A 94 5.93 8.61 8.52
CA VAL A 94 5.11 9.78 8.19
C VAL A 94 5.55 11.04 8.96
N MET A 95 5.79 10.91 10.26
CA MET A 95 6.11 12.08 11.12
C MET A 95 7.43 12.73 10.73
N LYS A 96 8.49 11.94 10.49
CA LYS A 96 9.78 12.48 10.07
C LYS A 96 9.66 13.21 8.73
N ARG A 97 8.85 12.68 7.81
CA ARG A 97 8.61 13.34 6.52
C ARG A 97 7.89 14.67 6.69
N ILE A 98 6.93 14.77 7.60
CA ILE A 98 6.23 16.04 7.89
C ILE A 98 7.20 17.05 8.49
N GLU A 99 7.95 16.67 9.53
CA GLU A 99 8.92 17.54 10.22
C GLU A 99 9.98 18.09 9.28
N ASN A 100 10.50 17.28 8.36
CA ASN A 100 11.48 17.70 7.36
C ASN A 100 10.94 18.66 6.28
N ASN A 101 9.61 18.88 6.21
CA ASN A 101 8.96 19.79 5.27
C ASN A 101 8.37 21.04 5.95
N ILE A 102 8.56 21.22 7.26
CA ILE A 102 8.22 22.47 7.95
C ILE A 102 9.40 23.43 7.76
N ILE A 103 9.17 24.50 6.99
CA ILE A 103 10.09 25.63 6.78
C ILE A 103 10.26 26.40 8.09
#